data_AF-H6QB26-F1
#
_entry.id   AF-H6QB26-F1
#
_cell.length_a   1.000
_cell.length_b   1.000
_cell.length_c   1.000
_cell.angle_alpha   90.00
_cell.angle_beta   90.00
_cell.angle_gamma   90.00
#
_symmetry.space_group_name_H-M   'P 1'
#
loop_
_entity.id
_entity.type
_entity.pdbx_description
1 polymer ?
#
loop_
_entity_poly.entity_id
_entity_poly.type
_entity_poly.pdbx_seq_one_letter_code
_entity_poly.pdbx_strand_id
1 'polypeptide(L)' 'MIKYKGYPIFPRDLEEVLKKHPAVVEAKVVGEPHPEFGELPVAYVRVSKPVSEEELLNFVNSQVAFYKRLKKVYIER' A
#
# COMPACT_ATOMS: atom_id res chain seq x y z
N MET A 1 11.84 0.87 5.98
CA MET A 1 11.40 -0.52 6.17
C MET A 1 10.33 -0.50 7.23
N ILE A 2 9.17 -1.12 6.97
CA ILE A 2 8.03 -1.19 7.88
C ILE A 2 8.13 -2.48 8.69
N LYS A 3 7.93 -2.41 10.00
CA LYS A 3 7.95 -3.57 10.90
C LYS A 3 6.52 -3.97 11.29
N TYR A 4 5.97 -4.96 10.61
CA TYR A 4 4.64 -5.50 10.92
C TYR A 4 4.77 -6.86 11.61
N LYS A 5 4.40 -6.96 12.90
CA LYS A 5 4.51 -8.21 13.69
C LYS A 5 5.90 -8.89 13.58
N GLY A 6 6.96 -8.11 13.51
CA GLY A 6 8.34 -8.61 13.35
C GLY A 6 8.74 -8.99 11.92
N TYR A 7 7.83 -8.91 10.94
CA TYR A 7 8.14 -9.11 9.53
C TYR A 7 8.64 -7.80 8.90
N PRO A 8 9.77 -7.84 8.15
CA PRO A 8 10.21 -6.70 7.38
C PRO A 8 9.37 -6.57 6.11
N ILE A 9 8.76 -5.41 5.94
CA ILE A 9 8.08 -5.03 4.69
C ILE A 9 8.87 -3.89 4.07
N PHE A 10 9.26 -4.06 2.82
CA PHE A 10 9.90 -3.01 2.03
C PHE A 10 8.80 -2.22 1.30
N PRO A 11 8.62 -0.93 1.62
CA PRO A 11 7.59 -0.11 0.97
C PRO A 11 7.67 -0.13 -0.55
N ARG A 12 8.89 -0.11 -1.08
CA ARG A 12 9.16 -0.14 -2.52
C ARG A 12 8.52 -1.32 -3.24
N ASP A 13 8.48 -2.52 -2.62
CA ASP A 13 7.82 -3.69 -3.21
C ASP A 13 6.34 -3.40 -3.49
N LEU A 14 5.67 -2.73 -2.56
CA LEU A 14 4.24 -2.40 -2.64
C LEU A 14 3.98 -1.23 -3.59
N GLU A 15 4.87 -0.24 -3.60
CA GLU A 15 4.85 0.87 -4.56
C GLU A 15 5.02 0.39 -6.00
N GLU A 16 5.93 -0.57 -6.23
CA GLU A 16 6.14 -1.18 -7.54
C GLU A 16 4.94 -2.00 -8.00
N VAL A 17 4.21 -2.64 -7.08
CA VAL A 17 2.93 -3.28 -7.41
C VAL A 17 1.89 -2.22 -7.76
N LEU A 18 1.68 -1.18 -6.94
CA LEU A 18 0.72 -0.10 -7.19
C LEU A 18 0.94 0.57 -8.56
N LYS A 19 2.20 0.85 -8.92
CA LYS A 19 2.57 1.47 -10.20
C LYS A 19 2.24 0.62 -11.43
N LYS A 20 1.92 -0.66 -11.28
CA LYS A 20 1.41 -1.50 -12.38
C LYS A 20 -0.07 -1.26 -12.68
N HIS A 21 -0.81 -0.60 -11.78
CA HIS A 21 -2.21 -0.28 -12.02
C HIS A 21 -2.30 0.90 -13.00
N PRO A 22 -3.10 0.81 -14.08
CA PRO A 22 -3.11 1.82 -15.15
C PRO A 22 -3.68 3.18 -14.74
N ALA A 23 -4.28 3.29 -13.56
CA ALA A 23 -4.74 4.55 -13.00
C ALA A 23 -3.70 5.27 -12.14
N VAL A 24 -2.63 4.59 -11.72
CA VAL A 24 -1.67 5.11 -10.75
C VAL A 24 -0.55 5.88 -11.47
N VAL A 25 -0.34 7.13 -11.07
CA VAL A 25 0.76 7.99 -11.55
C VAL A 25 1.94 7.88 -10.60
N GLU A 26 1.65 7.97 -9.30
CA GLU A 26 2.64 7.94 -8.24
C GLU A 26 2.05 7.20 -7.05
N ALA A 27 2.90 6.47 -6.32
CA ALA A 27 2.52 5.75 -5.12
C ALA A 27 3.68 5.83 -4.13
N LYS A 28 3.33 6.08 -2.87
CA LYS A 28 4.25 6.07 -1.74
C LYS A 28 3.65 5.23 -0.62
N VAL A 29 4.43 4.31 -0.07
CA VAL A 29 4.01 3.45 1.02
C VAL A 29 4.78 3.80 2.29
N VAL A 30 4.05 3.93 3.40
CA VAL A 30 4.60 4.28 4.71
C VAL A 30 4.05 3.35 5.78
N GLY A 31 4.77 3.26 6.89
CA GLY A 31 4.29 2.59 8.09
C GLY A 31 3.50 3.56 8.95
N GLU A 32 2.22 3.29 9.19
CA GLU A 32 1.44 3.97 10.22
C GLU A 32 1.62 3.24 11.57
N PRO A 33 2.01 3.94 12.65
CA PRO A 33 2.12 3.32 13.97
C PRO A 33 0.80 2.68 14.42
N HIS A 34 0.88 1.47 14.95
CA HIS A 34 -0.27 0.74 15.48
C HIS A 34 0.07 0.08 16.83
N PRO A 35 -0.78 0.25 17.86
CA PRO A 35 -0.48 -0.19 19.22
C PRO A 35 -0.18 -1.68 19.34
N GLU A 36 -0.85 -2.53 18.55
CA GLU A 36 -0.68 -3.99 18.62
C GLU A 36 0.30 -4.58 17.60
N PHE A 37 0.57 -3.89 16.50
CA PHE A 37 1.20 -4.49 15.31
C PHE A 37 2.54 -3.85 14.94
N GLY A 38 2.95 -2.81 15.66
CA GLY A 38 4.12 -2.01 15.34
C GLY A 38 3.75 -0.97 14.29
N GLU A 39 3.90 -1.33 13.02
CA GLU A 39 3.55 -0.45 11.89
C GLU A 39 2.65 -1.18 10.88
N LEU A 40 1.65 -0.47 10.36
CA LEU A 40 0.78 -0.94 9.29
C LEU A 40 1.17 -0.31 7.96
N PRO A 41 1.31 -1.09 6.88
CA PRO A 41 1.61 -0.53 5.57
C PRO A 41 0.38 0.17 4.99
N VAL A 42 0.54 1.46 4.69
CA VAL A 42 -0.49 2.33 4.13
C VAL A 42 0.06 3.06 2.91
N ALA A 43 -0.76 3.22 1.88
CA ALA A 43 -0.37 3.85 0.62
C ALA A 43 -1.03 5.21 0.43
N TYR A 44 -0.26 6.15 -0.11
CA TYR A 44 -0.73 7.41 -0.67
C TYR A 44 -0.51 7.38 -2.17
N VAL A 45 -1.55 7.64 -2.93
CA VAL A 45 -1.58 7.36 -4.37
C VAL A 45 -2.14 8.54 -5.14
N ARG A 46 -1.38 9.03 -6.13
CA ARG A 46 -1.89 9.97 -7.13
C ARG A 46 -2.39 9.20 -8.34
N VAL A 47 -3.57 9.57 -8.83
CA VAL A 47 -4.23 8.86 -9.94
C VAL A 47 -4.50 9.78 -11.14
N SER A 48 -4.44 9.23 -12.34
CA SER A 48 -4.71 9.95 -13.61
C SER A 48 -6.15 9.81 -14.10
N LYS A 49 -6.90 8.86 -13.54
CA LYS A 49 -8.29 8.57 -13.89
C LYS A 49 -9.05 8.08 -12.65
N PRO A 50 -10.39 8.15 -12.64
CA PRO A 50 -11.19 7.68 -11.52
C PRO A 50 -10.91 6.20 -11.21
N VAL A 51 -10.64 5.92 -9.93
CA VAL A 51 -10.43 4.60 -9.34
C VAL A 51 -10.74 4.73 -7.85
N SER A 52 -11.23 3.66 -7.21
CA SER A 52 -11.51 3.69 -5.77
C SER A 52 -10.30 3.25 -4.95
N GLU A 53 -10.25 3.70 -3.69
CA GLU A 53 -9.26 3.22 -2.72
C GLU A 53 -9.34 1.70 -2.52
N GLU A 54 -10.57 1.16 -2.50
CA GLU A 54 -10.83 -0.28 -2.37
C GLU A 54 -10.28 -1.08 -3.57
N GLU A 55 -10.45 -0.58 -4.79
CA GLU A 55 -9.92 -1.23 -5.99
C GLU A 55 -8.39 -1.33 -5.92
N LEU A 56 -7.70 -0.23 -5.57
CA LEU A 56 -6.25 -0.22 -5.42
C LEU A 56 -5.77 -1.11 -4.27
N LEU A 57 -6.50 -1.11 -3.15
CA LEU A 57 -6.22 -1.96 -2.00
C LEU A 57 -6.30 -3.44 -2.39
N ASN A 58 -7.37 -3.85 -3.08
CA ASN A 58 -7.59 -5.21 -3.54
C ASN A 58 -6.57 -5.62 -4.62
N PHE A 59 -6.25 -4.71 -5.54
CA PHE A 59 -5.26 -4.92 -6.57
C PHE A 59 -3.90 -5.31 -5.97
N VAL A 60 -3.42 -4.58 -4.96
CA VAL A 60 -2.15 -4.92 -4.29
C VAL A 60 -2.29 -6.20 -3.47
N ASN A 61 -3.36 -6.33 -2.68
CA ASN A 61 -3.52 -7.41 -1.71
C ASN A 61 -3.73 -8.80 -2.33
N SER A 62 -4.12 -8.86 -3.60
CA SER A 62 -4.20 -10.09 -4.41
C SER A 62 -2.84 -10.56 -4.95
N GLN A 63 -1.82 -9.70 -4.97
CA GLN A 63 -0.50 -9.98 -5.56
C GLN A 63 0.62 -10.19 -4.53
N VAL A 64 0.32 -10.00 -3.24
CA VAL A 64 1.32 -10.07 -2.17
C VAL A 64 0.90 -11.02 -1.06
N ALA A 65 1.89 -11.55 -0.34
CA ALA A 65 1.66 -12.40 0.82
C ALA A 65 0.88 -11.66 1.91
N PHE A 66 0.12 -12.41 2.73
CA PHE A 66 -0.82 -11.84 3.73
C PHE A 66 -0.19 -10.78 4.65
N TYR A 67 1.08 -10.96 5.02
CA TYR A 67 1.79 -10.08 5.94
C TYR A 67 2.26 -8.78 5.29
N LYS A 68 2.37 -8.71 3.95
CA LYS A 68 2.74 -7.50 3.19
C LYS A 68 1.53 -6.65 2.79
N ARG A 69 0.32 -7.16 3.00
CA ARG A 69 -0.92 -6.51 2.53
C ARG A 69 -1.07 -5.10 3.09
N LEU A 70 -1.39 -4.16 2.19
CA LEU A 70 -1.80 -2.82 2.55
C LEU A 70 -3.05 -2.89 3.44
N LYS A 71 -3.11 -1.98 4.41
CA LYS A 71 -4.27 -1.82 5.31
C LYS A 71 -5.18 -0.69 4.90
N LYS A 72 -4.62 0.31 4.21
CA LYS A 72 -5.34 1.47 3.73
C LYS A 72 -4.65 2.07 2.51
N VAL A 73 -5.45 2.69 1.66
CA VAL A 73 -5.02 3.50 0.53
C VAL A 73 -5.70 4.85 0.67
N TYR A 74 -4.96 5.93 0.45
CA TYR A 74 -5.47 7.28 0.33
C TYR A 74 -5.21 7.78 -1.09
N ILE A 75 -6.25 8.27 -1.77
CA ILE A 75 -6.07 8.93 -3.06
C ILE A 75 -5.81 10.43 -2.83
N GLU A 76 -4.63 10.88 -3.21
CA GLU A 76 -4.24 12.28 -3.15
C GLU A 76 -4.77 13.02 -4.39
N ARG A 77 -5.31 14.24 -4.18
CA ARG A 77 -5.80 15.12 -5.25
C ARG A 77 -4.66 15.80 -6.00
#